data_AF-A0A940MGU1-F1
#
_entry.id   AF-A0A940MGU1-F1
#
_cell.length_a   1.000
_cell.length_b   1.000
_cell.length_c   1.000
_cell.angle_alpha   90.00
_cell.angle_beta   90.00
_cell.angle_gamma   90.00
#
_symmetry.space_group_name_H-M   'P 1'
#
loop_
_entity.id
_entity.type
_entity.pdbx_description
1 polymer ?
#
loop_
_entity_poly.entity_id
_entity_poly.type
_entity_poly.pdbx_seq_one_letter_code
_entity_poly.pdbx_strand_id
1 'polypeptide(L)'
;GTSRAVAAGGVLLRAVERAAPAEGGDPAGGAATPALATLALLGNGPTAAGTFFHGHESPELLPDAAAVAAADDRGRVVLEVVETARQDTARRAGRGAPLAAIFSRQVRWSFAGIVAAVLALATTTWLTTGTTPLAACYLVLLDLFAIDDPALHESAERQVLQLLAGFAGLLLLPLVTAAVLEVFGTFRTASSLRRPRRGMSGHVVLLGLGKIGGRVLHELCALRVPVVCVESDPAARGVATARRLRVPTVIGDVTQEGVLEAAGIERAEALLALTSKDTTNLEAVLYARSLAPGLRVALRLYDDEFATAVYRTMRAAYPAAGTRSRSVSALAAPAFAAAMLGRQIVGAIPVERRVLLVATLGVEGQPRLEGRTVGEVFRAGMCRVVAVERSDGREPAGVPAPPDDYVLRAGDRAVVAVTRRGLADLVGRRASRL
;
A
#
# COMPACT_ATOMS: atom_id res chain seq x y z
N GLY A 1 8.47 10.54 -1.72
CA GLY A 1 9.37 9.50 -1.18
C GLY A 1 10.36 10.12 -0.21
N THR A 2 11.16 11.06 -0.70
CA THR A 2 12.12 11.92 0.02
C THR A 2 11.59 13.33 0.27
N SER A 3 10.60 13.78 -0.53
CA SER A 3 9.93 15.06 -0.32
C SER A 3 9.06 15.06 0.93
N ARG A 4 9.57 15.64 2.02
CA ARG A 4 8.80 15.92 3.25
C ARG A 4 8.93 17.40 3.60
N ALA A 5 7.78 18.02 3.85
CA ALA A 5 7.73 19.29 4.55
C ALA A 5 7.81 19.03 6.06
N VAL A 6 8.68 19.76 6.74
CA VAL A 6 8.87 19.76 8.20
C VAL A 6 8.65 21.20 8.65
N ALA A 7 7.67 21.42 9.51
CA ALA A 7 7.41 22.72 10.10
C ALA A 7 8.17 22.83 11.43
N ALA A 8 9.29 23.56 11.43
CA ALA A 8 10.13 23.76 12.60
C ALA A 8 10.31 25.28 12.82
N GLY A 9 9.97 25.79 14.01
CA GLY A 9 10.34 27.16 14.37
C GLY A 9 9.73 28.29 13.56
N GLY A 10 8.49 28.12 13.10
CA GLY A 10 7.85 29.10 12.21
C GLY A 10 8.31 29.01 10.75
N VAL A 11 9.22 28.10 10.41
CA VAL A 11 9.72 27.88 9.04
C VAL A 11 9.20 26.55 8.50
N LEU A 12 8.64 26.56 7.29
CA LEU A 12 8.20 25.35 6.60
C LEU A 12 9.29 24.89 5.61
N LEU A 13 9.98 23.83 5.99
CA LEU A 13 11.16 23.31 5.31
C LEU A 13 10.81 22.07 4.50
N ARG A 14 11.05 22.06 3.19
CA ARG A 14 10.84 20.92 2.30
C ARG A 14 12.18 20.30 1.92
N ALA A 15 12.39 19.03 2.29
CA ALA A 15 13.44 18.24 1.66
C ALA A 15 13.04 17.93 0.21
N VAL A 16 13.94 18.07 -0.76
CA VAL A 16 13.70 17.75 -2.18
C VAL A 16 14.92 17.00 -2.73
N GLU A 17 14.67 16.03 -3.59
CA GLU A 17 15.72 15.31 -4.30
C GLU A 17 16.03 16.06 -5.60
N ARG A 18 17.27 16.51 -5.79
CA ARG A 18 17.75 17.12 -7.04
C ARG A 18 18.73 16.19 -7.74
N ALA A 19 18.58 16.05 -9.06
CA ALA A 19 19.54 15.35 -9.90
C ALA A 19 20.84 16.17 -10.03
N ALA A 20 21.94 15.52 -10.42
CA ALA A 20 23.17 16.22 -10.77
C ALA A 20 22.91 17.24 -11.90
N PRO A 21 23.54 18.43 -11.86
CA PRO A 21 23.42 19.37 -12.97
C PRO A 21 23.96 18.73 -14.25
N ALA A 22 23.18 18.71 -15.32
CA ALA A 22 23.67 18.33 -16.63
C ALA A 22 24.67 19.40 -17.10
N GLU A 23 25.86 18.99 -17.56
CA GLU A 23 26.83 19.89 -18.18
C GLU A 23 26.15 20.77 -19.25
N GLY A 24 26.15 22.09 -19.04
CA GLY A 24 25.83 23.07 -20.09
C GLY A 24 24.42 23.68 -20.16
N GLY A 25 23.55 23.52 -19.14
CA GLY A 25 22.22 24.14 -19.12
C GLY A 25 22.14 25.49 -18.39
N ASP A 26 22.01 26.59 -19.13
CA ASP A 26 21.73 27.97 -18.69
C ASP A 26 20.55 28.06 -17.67
N PRO A 27 20.68 28.77 -16.51
CA PRO A 27 19.65 28.82 -15.48
C PRO A 27 18.63 29.92 -15.77
N ALA A 28 17.83 29.77 -16.83
CA ALA A 28 16.74 30.69 -17.13
C ALA A 28 15.44 29.94 -17.43
N GLY A 29 14.58 29.78 -16.41
CA GLY A 29 13.23 29.26 -16.64
C GLY A 29 12.51 28.72 -15.40
N GLY A 30 12.19 29.60 -14.45
CA GLY A 30 11.33 29.29 -13.29
C GLY A 30 12.03 29.63 -11.98
N ALA A 31 11.43 30.51 -11.17
CA ALA A 31 11.98 31.02 -9.93
C ALA A 31 12.52 29.90 -9.03
N ALA A 32 13.82 29.64 -9.10
CA ALA A 32 14.49 28.61 -8.34
C ALA A 32 14.67 29.13 -6.91
N THR A 33 13.87 28.63 -5.98
CA THR A 33 14.10 28.87 -4.55
C THR A 33 15.53 28.41 -4.22
N PRO A 34 16.38 29.26 -3.61
CA PRO A 34 17.75 28.90 -3.31
C PRO A 34 17.77 27.71 -2.33
N ALA A 35 18.57 26.69 -2.65
CA ALA A 35 18.75 25.53 -1.77
C ALA A 35 19.52 25.97 -0.51
N LEU A 36 18.96 25.73 0.67
CA LEU A 36 19.51 26.20 1.95
C LEU A 36 20.65 25.32 2.46
N ALA A 37 20.55 24.00 2.28
CA ALA A 37 21.58 23.05 2.70
C ALA A 37 21.45 21.68 2.02
N THR A 38 22.58 21.01 1.78
CA THR A 38 22.62 19.60 1.35
C THR A 38 22.53 18.69 2.57
N LEU A 39 21.50 17.84 2.63
CA LEU A 39 21.29 16.88 3.72
C LEU A 39 21.93 15.53 3.45
N ALA A 40 22.04 15.12 2.19
CA ALA A 40 22.65 13.86 1.82
C ALA A 40 23.11 13.84 0.35
N LEU A 41 24.16 13.07 0.09
CA LEU A 41 24.55 12.62 -1.24
C LEU A 41 23.99 11.21 -1.45
N LEU A 42 23.22 11.01 -2.52
CA LEU A 42 22.66 9.71 -2.87
C LEU A 42 23.75 8.78 -3.38
N GLY A 43 23.55 7.46 -3.31
CA GLY A 43 24.47 6.53 -3.96
C GLY A 43 24.50 6.76 -5.48
N ASN A 44 25.63 6.53 -6.14
CA ASN A 44 25.74 6.75 -7.58
C ASN A 44 24.66 5.96 -8.34
N GLY A 45 23.89 6.66 -9.17
CA GLY A 45 23.21 6.03 -10.30
C GLY A 45 24.25 5.56 -11.32
N PRO A 46 23.90 4.65 -12.25
CA PRO A 46 24.88 4.15 -13.20
C PRO A 46 25.13 5.22 -14.26
N THR A 47 26.27 5.90 -14.21
CA THR A 47 26.81 6.65 -15.34
C THR A 47 28.28 6.29 -15.55
N ALA A 48 28.56 5.95 -16.82
CA ALA A 48 29.85 5.71 -17.46
C ALA A 48 30.70 4.50 -17.00
N ALA A 49 30.71 3.50 -17.88
CA ALA A 49 31.83 2.62 -18.23
C ALA A 49 32.76 2.12 -17.10
N GLY A 50 32.52 0.87 -16.72
CA GLY A 50 33.56 -0.15 -16.71
C GLY A 50 34.88 0.18 -16.04
N THR A 51 34.88 0.41 -14.73
CA THR A 51 36.04 0.08 -13.90
C THR A 51 35.59 -0.25 -12.47
N PHE A 52 35.98 -1.42 -11.98
CA PHE A 52 35.77 -1.82 -10.58
C PHE A 52 36.58 -0.89 -9.66
N PHE A 53 35.92 0.12 -9.08
CA PHE A 53 36.45 0.87 -7.94
C PHE A 53 35.53 0.70 -6.73
N HIS A 54 36.13 0.37 -5.58
CA HIS A 54 35.48 0.40 -4.27
C HIS A 54 35.03 1.84 -3.96
N GLY A 55 33.72 2.13 -4.09
CA GLY A 55 33.15 3.44 -3.82
C GLY A 55 31.68 3.38 -3.39
N HIS A 56 31.46 3.30 -2.07
CA HIS A 56 30.27 3.72 -1.31
C HIS A 56 28.88 3.63 -2.01
N GLU A 57 28.35 2.41 -2.15
CA GLU A 57 26.96 2.14 -2.62
C GLU A 57 25.85 2.67 -1.68
N SER A 58 26.20 3.30 -0.56
CA SER A 58 25.24 3.81 0.45
C SER A 58 25.17 5.33 0.41
N PRO A 59 24.00 5.93 0.70
CA PRO A 59 23.87 7.37 0.74
C PRO A 59 24.70 7.93 1.90
N GLU A 60 25.43 9.00 1.62
CA GLU A 60 26.23 9.72 2.58
C GLU A 60 25.38 10.82 3.20
N LEU A 61 25.14 10.74 4.51
CA LEU A 61 24.29 11.70 5.23
C LEU A 61 25.14 12.83 5.78
N LEU A 62 24.61 14.06 5.74
CA LEU A 62 25.27 15.27 6.27
C LEU A 62 26.73 15.41 5.78
N PRO A 63 26.95 15.45 4.44
CA PRO A 63 28.27 15.59 3.85
C PRO A 63 28.88 16.96 4.19
N ASP A 64 30.20 17.05 4.32
CA ASP A 64 30.90 18.32 4.41
C ASP A 64 31.02 19.03 3.05
N ALA A 65 31.53 20.26 3.03
CA ALA A 65 31.63 21.04 1.81
C ALA A 65 32.56 20.39 0.76
N ALA A 66 33.63 19.70 1.21
CA ALA A 66 34.57 19.00 0.35
C ALA A 66 33.94 17.77 -0.32
N ALA A 67 33.17 16.97 0.42
CA ALA A 67 32.43 15.82 -0.11
C ALA A 67 31.33 16.26 -1.09
N VAL A 68 30.67 17.39 -0.83
CA VAL A 68 29.70 17.97 -1.78
C VAL A 68 30.37 18.43 -3.07
N ALA A 69 31.54 19.09 -2.99
CA ALA A 69 32.29 19.54 -4.16
C ALA A 69 32.87 18.37 -4.98
N ALA A 70 33.29 17.29 -4.32
CA ALA A 70 33.81 16.09 -4.99
C ALA A 70 32.72 15.21 -5.64
N ALA A 71 31.45 15.48 -5.36
CA ALA A 71 30.30 14.65 -5.73
C ALA A 71 29.45 15.28 -6.85
N ASP A 72 30.10 15.81 -7.89
CA ASP A 72 29.44 16.56 -8.98
C ASP A 72 28.39 15.72 -9.74
N ASP A 73 28.61 14.40 -9.88
CA ASP A 73 27.69 13.49 -10.58
C ASP A 73 26.68 12.78 -9.66
N ARG A 74 26.62 13.11 -8.37
CA ARG A 74 25.72 12.46 -7.39
C ARG A 74 24.44 13.26 -7.21
N GLY A 75 23.30 12.57 -7.27
CA GLY A 75 22.02 13.15 -6.84
C GLY A 75 22.07 13.58 -5.36
N ARG A 76 21.37 14.66 -5.01
CA ARG A 76 21.45 15.27 -3.67
C ARG A 76 20.06 15.45 -3.07
N VAL A 77 19.94 15.26 -1.75
CA VAL A 77 18.75 15.70 -1.00
C VAL A 77 19.04 17.07 -0.42
N VAL A 78 18.31 18.08 -0.87
CA VAL A 78 18.46 19.48 -0.46
C VAL A 78 17.25 19.96 0.34
N LEU A 79 17.44 20.99 1.15
CA LEU A 79 16.41 21.66 1.95
C LEU A 79 15.99 22.98 1.30
N GLU A 80 14.68 23.19 1.12
CA GLU A 80 14.06 24.36 0.49
C GLU A 80 12.92 24.93 1.39
N VAL A 81 12.48 26.18 1.20
CA VAL A 81 11.34 26.79 1.95
C VAL A 81 10.08 26.78 1.09
N VAL A 82 8.88 26.52 1.67
CA VAL A 82 7.61 26.40 0.91
C VAL A 82 6.46 27.23 1.51
N GLU A 83 5.72 27.94 0.66
CA GLU A 83 4.40 28.54 0.93
C GLU A 83 3.27 27.66 0.34
N THR A 84 2.16 27.49 1.07
CA THR A 84 1.13 26.44 0.79
C THR A 84 -0.22 26.96 0.28
N ALA A 85 -0.87 26.19 -0.61
CA ALA A 85 -2.31 26.23 -0.87
C ALA A 85 -2.92 24.81 -1.04
N ARG A 86 -4.21 24.65 -0.68
CA ARG A 86 -4.96 23.41 -0.40
C ARG A 86 -6.12 23.22 -1.40
N GLN A 87 -6.53 21.98 -1.69
CA GLN A 87 -7.76 21.67 -2.46
C GLN A 87 -8.64 20.58 -1.82
N ASP A 88 -9.95 20.86 -1.78
CA ASP A 88 -11.04 20.02 -1.27
C ASP A 88 -11.66 19.13 -2.38
N THR A 89 -12.31 18.04 -1.97
CA THR A 89 -12.95 17.04 -2.85
C THR A 89 -14.47 16.98 -2.66
N ALA A 90 -15.23 16.83 -3.75
CA ALA A 90 -16.67 16.61 -3.74
C ALA A 90 -17.06 15.29 -4.45
N ARG A 91 -17.98 14.54 -3.85
CA ARG A 91 -18.54 13.26 -4.32
C ARG A 91 -19.88 13.47 -5.03
N ARG A 92 -20.22 12.61 -5.99
CA ARG A 92 -21.61 12.30 -6.36
C ARG A 92 -21.79 10.87 -6.89
N ALA A 93 -22.99 10.33 -6.64
CA ALA A 93 -23.37 8.93 -6.73
C ALA A 93 -24.30 8.63 -7.93
N GLY A 94 -24.54 7.33 -8.23
CA GLY A 94 -25.80 6.90 -8.85
C GLY A 94 -25.77 5.68 -9.82
N ARG A 95 -26.56 4.66 -9.44
CA ARG A 95 -27.49 3.78 -10.23
C ARG A 95 -26.96 2.73 -11.25
N GLY A 96 -27.17 1.42 -10.97
CA GLY A 96 -28.38 0.63 -11.29
C GLY A 96 -28.43 -0.31 -12.53
N ALA A 97 -28.61 -1.64 -12.28
CA ALA A 97 -29.05 -2.79 -13.13
C ALA A 97 -28.07 -3.40 -14.19
N PRO A 98 -28.21 -4.66 -14.70
CA PRO A 98 -29.30 -5.67 -14.58
C PRO A 98 -28.88 -7.13 -14.20
N LEU A 99 -29.89 -8.01 -14.02
CA LEU A 99 -29.92 -9.27 -13.24
C LEU A 99 -29.86 -10.59 -14.06
N ALA A 100 -29.17 -10.65 -15.20
CA ALA A 100 -29.31 -11.79 -16.13
C ALA A 100 -28.13 -12.78 -16.23
N ALA A 101 -27.17 -12.80 -15.29
CA ALA A 101 -25.93 -13.58 -15.49
C ALA A 101 -25.40 -14.34 -14.25
N ILE A 102 -26.28 -14.78 -13.34
CA ILE A 102 -25.88 -15.20 -11.97
C ILE A 102 -25.96 -16.73 -11.75
N PHE A 103 -25.68 -17.60 -12.73
CA PHE A 103 -25.65 -19.04 -12.43
C PHE A 103 -24.47 -19.76 -13.08
N SER A 104 -23.57 -20.27 -12.23
CA SER A 104 -22.45 -21.14 -12.60
C SER A 104 -22.95 -22.53 -13.02
N ARG A 105 -22.14 -23.22 -13.85
CA ARG A 105 -22.51 -24.51 -14.47
C ARG A 105 -22.73 -25.62 -13.45
N GLN A 106 -21.99 -25.62 -12.34
CA GLN A 106 -22.04 -26.69 -11.33
C GLN A 106 -23.29 -26.62 -10.43
N VAL A 107 -23.73 -25.41 -10.04
CA VAL A 107 -24.96 -25.19 -9.27
C VAL A 107 -26.20 -25.53 -10.12
N ARG A 108 -26.14 -25.28 -11.43
CA ARG A 108 -27.22 -25.63 -12.37
C ARG A 108 -27.45 -27.14 -12.48
N TRP A 109 -26.39 -27.95 -12.40
CA TRP A 109 -26.53 -29.42 -12.45
C TRP A 109 -27.07 -29.99 -11.14
N SER A 110 -26.66 -29.46 -9.98
CA SER A 110 -27.23 -29.87 -8.69
C SER A 110 -28.71 -29.48 -8.58
N PHE A 111 -29.08 -28.28 -9.02
CA PHE A 111 -30.49 -27.84 -9.05
C PHE A 111 -31.32 -28.67 -10.04
N ALA A 112 -30.78 -28.99 -11.22
CA ALA A 112 -31.45 -29.85 -12.18
C ALA A 112 -31.64 -31.29 -11.66
N GLY A 113 -30.66 -31.85 -10.95
CA GLY A 113 -30.78 -33.17 -10.32
C GLY A 113 -31.85 -33.23 -9.24
N ILE A 114 -31.99 -32.16 -8.45
CA ILE A 114 -33.04 -32.03 -7.43
C ILE A 114 -34.43 -31.91 -8.05
N VAL A 115 -34.59 -31.05 -9.05
CA VAL A 115 -35.86 -30.91 -9.77
C VAL A 115 -36.25 -32.23 -10.43
N ALA A 116 -35.28 -32.97 -10.99
CA ALA A 116 -35.53 -34.30 -11.54
C ALA A 116 -35.96 -35.31 -10.48
N ALA A 117 -35.36 -35.31 -9.28
CA ALA A 117 -35.74 -36.20 -8.18
C ALA A 117 -37.15 -35.91 -7.65
N VAL A 118 -37.52 -34.63 -7.50
CA VAL A 118 -38.86 -34.20 -7.09
C VAL A 118 -39.90 -34.57 -8.15
N LEU A 119 -39.60 -34.34 -9.43
CA LEU A 119 -40.49 -34.74 -10.52
C LEU A 119 -40.65 -36.26 -10.60
N ALA A 120 -39.57 -37.03 -10.40
CA ALA A 120 -39.63 -38.49 -10.36
C ALA A 120 -40.55 -38.96 -9.22
N LEU A 121 -40.43 -38.40 -8.02
CA LEU A 121 -41.29 -38.73 -6.88
C LEU A 121 -42.76 -38.37 -7.13
N ALA A 122 -43.02 -37.21 -7.75
CA ALA A 122 -44.36 -36.77 -8.14
C ALA A 122 -44.97 -37.70 -9.21
N THR A 123 -44.19 -38.13 -10.20
CA THR A 123 -44.66 -39.09 -11.21
C THR A 123 -44.90 -40.48 -10.64
N THR A 124 -44.07 -40.96 -9.73
CA THR A 124 -44.27 -42.26 -9.07
C THR A 124 -45.54 -42.23 -8.22
N THR A 125 -45.74 -41.14 -7.45
CA THR A 125 -46.95 -40.94 -6.63
C THR A 125 -48.21 -40.87 -7.49
N TRP A 126 -48.14 -40.20 -8.64
CA TRP A 126 -49.24 -40.15 -9.61
C TRP A 126 -49.61 -41.54 -10.14
N LEU A 127 -48.61 -42.34 -10.53
CA LEU A 127 -48.81 -43.67 -11.11
C LEU A 127 -49.29 -44.70 -10.10
N THR A 128 -48.84 -44.64 -8.84
CA THR A 128 -49.22 -45.61 -7.81
C THR A 128 -50.54 -45.29 -7.13
N THR A 129 -50.88 -44.00 -6.99
CA THR A 129 -52.03 -43.56 -6.19
C THR A 129 -53.25 -43.22 -7.05
N GLY A 130 -53.11 -43.15 -8.38
CA GLY A 130 -54.20 -42.84 -9.31
C GLY A 130 -54.78 -41.42 -9.16
N THR A 131 -54.07 -40.52 -8.49
CA THR A 131 -54.49 -39.13 -8.24
C THR A 131 -54.32 -38.27 -9.49
N THR A 132 -54.80 -37.03 -9.48
CA THR A 132 -54.46 -36.10 -10.58
C THR A 132 -52.99 -35.70 -10.49
N PRO A 133 -52.30 -35.45 -11.62
CA PRO A 133 -50.86 -35.11 -11.60
C PRO A 133 -50.57 -33.83 -10.79
N LEU A 134 -51.52 -32.90 -10.74
CA LEU A 134 -51.41 -31.67 -9.93
C LEU A 134 -51.53 -31.98 -8.42
N ALA A 135 -52.44 -32.87 -8.03
CA ALA A 135 -52.58 -33.31 -6.64
C ALA A 135 -51.35 -34.12 -6.18
N ALA A 136 -50.80 -35.00 -7.02
CA ALA A 136 -49.58 -35.74 -6.71
C ALA A 136 -48.37 -34.81 -6.50
N CYS A 137 -48.22 -33.77 -7.33
CA CYS A 137 -47.18 -32.76 -7.16
C CYS A 137 -47.36 -31.95 -5.87
N TYR A 138 -48.60 -31.57 -5.54
CA TYR A 138 -48.92 -30.85 -4.32
C TYR A 138 -48.58 -31.65 -3.07
N LEU A 139 -48.98 -32.92 -3.02
CA LEU A 139 -48.69 -33.83 -1.90
C LEU A 139 -47.19 -34.07 -1.72
N VAL A 140 -46.45 -34.32 -2.82
CA VAL A 140 -45.00 -34.50 -2.75
C VAL A 140 -44.29 -33.25 -2.24
N LEU A 141 -44.76 -32.04 -2.59
CA LEU A 141 -44.21 -30.81 -2.05
C LEU A 141 -44.46 -30.68 -0.54
N LEU A 142 -45.66 -31.04 -0.06
CA LEU A 142 -45.97 -31.03 1.37
C LEU A 142 -45.14 -32.08 2.13
N ASP A 143 -44.99 -33.29 1.59
CA ASP A 143 -44.17 -34.35 2.15
C ASP A 143 -42.67 -33.96 2.18
N LEU A 144 -42.17 -33.31 1.12
CA LEU A 144 -40.78 -32.85 1.01
C LEU A 144 -40.42 -31.80 2.07
N PHE A 145 -41.38 -30.97 2.48
CA PHE A 145 -41.16 -29.98 3.54
C PHE A 145 -41.61 -30.46 4.93
N ALA A 146 -42.02 -31.74 5.05
CA ALA A 146 -42.59 -32.31 6.27
C ALA A 146 -43.77 -31.48 6.81
N ILE A 147 -44.62 -30.98 5.91
CA ILE A 147 -45.83 -30.20 6.21
C ILE A 147 -47.07 -31.09 6.20
N ASP A 148 -47.08 -32.17 5.42
CA ASP A 148 -48.25 -33.06 5.28
C ASP A 148 -48.55 -33.87 6.54
N ASP A 149 -49.81 -34.28 6.70
CA ASP A 149 -50.21 -35.19 7.77
C ASP A 149 -49.67 -36.61 7.53
N PRO A 150 -49.32 -37.37 8.58
CA PRO A 150 -48.83 -38.73 8.42
C PRO A 150 -49.92 -39.65 7.84
N ALA A 151 -49.57 -40.40 6.79
CA ALA A 151 -50.45 -41.27 6.01
C ALA A 151 -50.84 -42.58 6.75
N LEU A 152 -51.32 -42.46 7.99
CA LEU A 152 -51.61 -43.57 8.90
C LEU A 152 -52.76 -44.48 8.42
N HIS A 153 -53.65 -43.95 7.57
CA HIS A 153 -54.83 -44.66 7.05
C HIS A 153 -54.74 -44.97 5.55
N GLU A 154 -53.57 -44.75 4.95
CA GLU A 154 -53.33 -44.96 3.52
C GLU A 154 -52.65 -46.30 3.24
N SER A 155 -52.54 -46.64 1.95
CA SER A 155 -51.82 -47.84 1.50
C SER A 155 -50.35 -47.86 1.95
N ALA A 156 -49.79 -49.05 2.14
CA ALA A 156 -48.37 -49.22 2.50
C ALA A 156 -47.42 -48.55 1.48
N GLU A 157 -47.81 -48.51 0.21
CA GLU A 157 -47.06 -47.82 -0.85
C GLU A 157 -47.01 -46.30 -0.62
N ARG A 158 -48.13 -45.68 -0.22
CA ARG A 158 -48.19 -44.24 0.08
C ARG A 158 -47.36 -43.90 1.33
N GLN A 159 -47.37 -44.75 2.34
CA GLN A 159 -46.54 -44.60 3.54
C GLN A 159 -45.04 -44.64 3.21
N VAL A 160 -44.62 -45.59 2.36
CA VAL A 160 -43.22 -45.68 1.91
C VAL A 160 -42.85 -44.46 1.07
N LEU A 161 -43.71 -44.01 0.17
CA LEU A 161 -43.47 -42.80 -0.63
C LEU A 161 -43.34 -41.53 0.23
N GLN A 162 -44.18 -41.37 1.25
CA GLN A 162 -44.11 -40.24 2.18
C GLN A 162 -42.79 -40.25 2.99
N LEU A 163 -42.36 -41.41 3.48
CA LEU A 163 -41.07 -41.55 4.16
C LEU A 163 -39.89 -41.19 3.23
N LEU A 164 -39.89 -41.71 2.00
CA LEU A 164 -38.86 -41.40 1.01
C LEU A 164 -38.84 -39.90 0.64
N ALA A 165 -40.01 -39.27 0.52
CA ALA A 165 -40.14 -37.84 0.28
C ALA A 165 -39.61 -37.00 1.44
N GLY A 166 -39.93 -37.38 2.69
CA GLY A 166 -39.41 -36.71 3.88
C GLY A 166 -37.88 -36.83 4.02
N PHE A 167 -37.31 -38.01 3.74
CA PHE A 167 -35.85 -38.18 3.71
C PHE A 167 -35.18 -37.36 2.61
N ALA A 168 -35.78 -37.30 1.42
CA ALA A 168 -35.30 -36.44 0.34
C ALA A 168 -35.34 -34.96 0.75
N GLY A 169 -36.40 -34.54 1.44
CA GLY A 169 -36.56 -33.20 2.01
C GLY A 169 -35.49 -32.84 3.03
N LEU A 170 -35.23 -33.75 3.97
CA LEU A 170 -34.21 -33.57 5.01
C LEU A 170 -32.79 -33.42 4.43
N LEU A 171 -32.47 -34.20 3.38
CA LEU A 171 -31.18 -34.08 2.68
C LEU A 171 -31.09 -32.79 1.84
N LEU A 172 -32.22 -32.28 1.37
CA LEU A 172 -32.33 -31.09 0.54
C LEU A 172 -32.30 -29.79 1.35
N LEU A 173 -32.78 -29.80 2.60
CA LEU A 173 -32.89 -28.60 3.45
C LEU A 173 -31.53 -27.92 3.73
N PRO A 174 -30.43 -28.62 4.07
CA PRO A 174 -29.10 -28.00 4.21
C PRO A 174 -28.61 -27.38 2.90
N LEU A 175 -28.91 -28.01 1.75
CA LEU A 175 -28.49 -27.54 0.44
C LEU A 175 -29.26 -26.28 0.01
N VAL A 176 -30.57 -26.24 0.24
CA VAL A 176 -31.39 -25.04 0.04
C VAL A 176 -30.96 -23.93 0.98
N THR A 177 -30.70 -24.23 2.26
CA THR A 177 -30.21 -23.26 3.24
C THR A 177 -28.85 -22.70 2.82
N ALA A 178 -27.92 -23.55 2.38
CA ALA A 178 -26.63 -23.14 1.84
C ALA A 178 -26.81 -22.26 0.59
N ALA A 179 -27.69 -22.62 -0.34
CA ALA A 179 -27.98 -21.81 -1.53
C ALA A 179 -28.59 -20.45 -1.17
N VAL A 180 -29.51 -20.39 -0.20
CA VAL A 180 -30.11 -19.14 0.29
C VAL A 180 -29.05 -18.27 0.96
N LEU A 181 -28.23 -18.83 1.85
CA LEU A 181 -27.10 -18.12 2.49
C LEU A 181 -26.07 -17.65 1.46
N GLU A 182 -25.79 -18.45 0.43
CA GLU A 182 -24.92 -18.08 -0.68
C GLU A 182 -25.52 -16.94 -1.49
N VAL A 183 -26.82 -16.94 -1.78
CA VAL A 183 -27.54 -15.84 -2.44
C VAL A 183 -27.48 -14.55 -1.60
N PHE A 184 -27.70 -14.61 -0.28
CA PHE A 184 -27.59 -13.45 0.60
C PHE A 184 -26.14 -12.97 0.79
N GLY A 185 -25.18 -13.88 0.82
CA GLY A 185 -23.75 -13.61 0.97
C GLY A 185 -23.11 -13.04 -0.31
N THR A 186 -23.49 -13.56 -1.48
CA THR A 186 -23.01 -13.11 -2.80
C THR A 186 -23.61 -11.77 -3.21
N PHE A 187 -24.82 -11.43 -2.74
CA PHE A 187 -25.44 -10.11 -2.94
C PHE A 187 -24.57 -8.96 -2.41
N ARG A 188 -23.82 -9.18 -1.33
CA ARG A 188 -22.92 -8.17 -0.75
C ARG A 188 -21.55 -8.13 -1.42
N THR A 189 -21.10 -9.20 -2.08
CA THR A 189 -19.67 -9.39 -2.34
C THR A 189 -19.30 -9.49 -3.82
N ALA A 190 -20.12 -10.10 -4.67
CA ALA A 190 -19.75 -10.43 -6.05
C ALA A 190 -20.22 -9.45 -7.13
N SER A 191 -21.18 -8.56 -6.84
CA SER A 191 -21.96 -7.88 -7.89
C SER A 191 -21.42 -6.54 -8.41
N SER A 192 -20.18 -6.13 -8.11
CA SER A 192 -19.77 -4.74 -8.43
C SER A 192 -18.29 -4.48 -8.63
N LEU A 193 -17.47 -5.53 -8.69
CA LEU A 193 -16.09 -5.40 -9.13
C LEU A 193 -16.04 -5.64 -10.63
N ARG A 194 -15.57 -4.65 -11.37
CA ARG A 194 -15.46 -4.75 -12.83
C ARG A 194 -14.30 -5.68 -13.16
N ARG A 195 -14.45 -6.55 -14.15
CA ARG A 195 -13.26 -7.15 -14.77
C ARG A 195 -12.55 -6.11 -15.63
N PRO A 196 -11.22 -6.20 -15.78
CA PRO A 196 -10.48 -5.32 -16.69
C PRO A 196 -11.08 -5.43 -18.10
N ARG A 197 -11.16 -4.30 -18.82
CA ARG A 197 -11.60 -4.34 -20.22
C ARG A 197 -10.56 -5.09 -21.04
N ARG A 198 -11.01 -5.93 -21.99
CA ARG A 198 -10.11 -6.59 -22.95
C ARG A 198 -9.31 -5.52 -23.69
N GLY A 199 -7.99 -5.67 -23.75
CA GLY A 199 -7.09 -4.71 -24.41
C GLY A 199 -6.65 -3.51 -23.55
N MET A 200 -6.97 -3.47 -22.25
CA MET A 200 -6.42 -2.45 -21.35
C MET A 200 -4.88 -2.56 -21.30
N SER A 201 -4.20 -1.42 -21.38
CA SER A 201 -2.75 -1.25 -21.32
C SER A 201 -2.40 0.03 -20.60
N GLY A 202 -1.14 0.15 -20.13
CA GLY A 202 -0.68 1.36 -19.45
C GLY A 202 -1.33 1.56 -18.06
N HIS A 203 -1.82 0.47 -17.46
CA HIS A 203 -2.40 0.48 -16.13
C HIS A 203 -1.43 -0.07 -15.10
N VAL A 204 -1.69 0.24 -13.83
CA VAL A 204 -0.99 -0.33 -12.69
C VAL A 204 -1.78 -1.52 -12.17
N VAL A 205 -1.14 -2.67 -12.04
CA VAL A 205 -1.72 -3.83 -11.33
C VAL A 205 -1.40 -3.68 -9.85
N LEU A 206 -2.42 -3.68 -8.99
CA LEU A 206 -2.30 -3.52 -7.54
C LEU A 206 -2.73 -4.80 -6.83
N LEU A 207 -1.78 -5.51 -6.24
CA LEU A 207 -2.04 -6.73 -5.47
C LEU A 207 -2.25 -6.40 -4.00
N GLY A 208 -3.34 -6.93 -3.44
CA GLY A 208 -3.72 -6.72 -2.06
C GLY A 208 -4.47 -5.40 -1.85
N LEU A 209 -5.71 -5.52 -1.42
CA LEU A 209 -6.63 -4.46 -1.01
C LEU A 209 -6.84 -4.44 0.51
N GLY A 210 -5.80 -4.80 1.27
CA GLY A 210 -5.77 -4.62 2.72
C GLY A 210 -5.68 -3.15 3.17
N LYS A 211 -5.17 -2.93 4.39
CA LYS A 211 -5.06 -1.57 4.99
C LYS A 211 -4.22 -0.60 4.14
N ILE A 212 -3.08 -1.05 3.63
CA ILE A 212 -2.16 -0.22 2.84
C ILE A 212 -2.64 -0.13 1.40
N GLY A 213 -2.94 -1.27 0.76
CA GLY A 213 -3.43 -1.32 -0.62
C GLY A 213 -4.67 -0.48 -0.86
N GLY A 214 -5.64 -0.48 0.06
CA GLY A 214 -6.82 0.39 -0.04
C GLY A 214 -6.50 1.90 -0.02
N ARG A 215 -5.46 2.32 0.72
CA ARG A 215 -4.99 3.73 0.71
C ARG A 215 -4.24 4.05 -0.58
N VAL A 216 -3.35 3.16 -1.02
CA VAL A 216 -2.60 3.32 -2.27
C VAL A 216 -3.56 3.40 -3.46
N LEU A 217 -4.59 2.56 -3.48
CA LEU A 217 -5.66 2.62 -4.49
C LEU A 217 -6.31 4.00 -4.53
N HIS A 218 -6.62 4.57 -3.37
CA HIS A 218 -7.26 5.88 -3.29
C HIS A 218 -6.36 6.98 -3.89
N GLU A 219 -5.07 6.97 -3.56
CA GLU A 219 -4.09 7.92 -4.10
C GLU A 219 -3.89 7.75 -5.61
N LEU A 220 -3.74 6.53 -6.11
CA LEU A 220 -3.60 6.27 -7.55
C LEU A 220 -4.83 6.77 -8.32
N CYS A 221 -6.02 6.56 -7.78
CA CYS A 221 -7.24 7.08 -8.39
C CYS A 221 -7.31 8.61 -8.36
N ALA A 222 -6.86 9.24 -7.26
CA ALA A 222 -6.79 10.70 -7.15
C ALA A 222 -5.84 11.30 -8.20
N LEU A 223 -4.74 10.60 -8.48
CA LEU A 223 -3.77 10.94 -9.52
C LEU A 223 -4.23 10.55 -10.94
N ARG A 224 -5.44 10.01 -11.11
CA ARG A 224 -5.99 9.52 -12.38
C ARG A 224 -5.15 8.46 -13.07
N VAL A 225 -4.38 7.68 -12.31
CA VAL A 225 -3.63 6.54 -12.83
C VAL A 225 -4.62 5.38 -13.05
N PRO A 226 -4.66 4.74 -14.23
CA PRO A 226 -5.49 3.55 -14.43
C PRO A 226 -4.99 2.40 -13.56
N VAL A 227 -5.88 1.76 -12.79
CA VAL A 227 -5.51 0.67 -11.88
C VAL A 227 -6.40 -0.55 -12.13
N VAL A 228 -5.80 -1.74 -12.02
CA VAL A 228 -6.51 -3.01 -11.88
C VAL A 228 -6.08 -3.63 -10.56
N CYS A 229 -7.02 -3.93 -9.68
CA CYS A 229 -6.73 -4.53 -8.39
C CYS A 229 -6.83 -6.06 -8.44
N VAL A 230 -6.06 -6.74 -7.61
CA VAL A 230 -6.19 -8.17 -7.35
C VAL A 230 -6.23 -8.38 -5.85
N GLU A 231 -7.20 -9.15 -5.37
CA GLU A 231 -7.35 -9.45 -3.95
C GLU A 231 -7.91 -10.86 -3.78
N SER A 232 -7.37 -11.64 -2.85
CA SER A 232 -7.84 -12.99 -2.58
C SER A 232 -9.02 -12.99 -1.61
N ASP A 233 -9.04 -12.09 -0.62
CA ASP A 233 -10.13 -11.94 0.34
C ASP A 233 -11.23 -10.99 -0.21
N PRO A 234 -12.41 -11.51 -0.60
CA PRO A 234 -13.50 -10.69 -1.11
C PRO A 234 -14.06 -9.68 -0.09
N ALA A 235 -13.83 -9.93 1.22
CA ALA A 235 -14.23 -9.08 2.32
C ALA A 235 -13.16 -8.05 2.72
N ALA A 236 -12.02 -8.00 2.03
CA ALA A 236 -10.94 -7.08 2.37
C ALA A 236 -11.41 -5.61 2.33
N ARG A 237 -10.93 -4.82 3.29
CA ARG A 237 -11.38 -3.43 3.52
C ARG A 237 -11.30 -2.54 2.27
N GLY A 238 -10.30 -2.74 1.42
CA GLY A 238 -10.10 -1.99 0.18
C GLY A 238 -11.04 -2.41 -0.95
N VAL A 239 -11.64 -3.59 -0.91
CA VAL A 239 -12.59 -4.08 -1.94
C VAL A 239 -13.81 -3.15 -2.03
N ALA A 240 -14.36 -2.75 -0.88
CA ALA A 240 -15.46 -1.77 -0.85
C ALA A 240 -15.05 -0.40 -1.45
N THR A 241 -13.77 -0.04 -1.33
CA THR A 241 -13.23 1.19 -1.94
C THR A 241 -13.04 1.06 -3.44
N ALA A 242 -12.45 -0.04 -3.91
CA ALA A 242 -12.32 -0.34 -5.34
C ALA A 242 -13.68 -0.32 -6.03
N ARG A 243 -14.66 -0.96 -5.40
CA ARG A 243 -16.06 -0.95 -5.83
C ARG A 243 -16.64 0.46 -5.95
N ARG A 244 -16.50 1.28 -4.90
CA ARG A 244 -17.00 2.68 -4.88
C ARG A 244 -16.35 3.53 -5.98
N LEU A 245 -15.06 3.32 -6.23
CA LEU A 245 -14.28 4.02 -7.25
C LEU A 245 -14.42 3.40 -8.66
N ARG A 246 -15.20 2.32 -8.79
CA ARG A 246 -15.41 1.56 -10.05
C ARG A 246 -14.10 1.05 -10.67
N VAL A 247 -13.11 0.77 -9.83
CA VAL A 247 -11.83 0.22 -10.26
C VAL A 247 -12.00 -1.26 -10.57
N PRO A 248 -11.52 -1.75 -11.72
CA PRO A 248 -11.52 -3.17 -12.01
C PRO A 248 -10.81 -3.96 -10.92
N THR A 249 -11.41 -5.05 -10.44
CA THR A 249 -10.81 -5.90 -9.41
C THR A 249 -11.03 -7.36 -9.75
N VAL A 250 -9.94 -8.12 -9.76
CA VAL A 250 -9.94 -9.57 -9.87
C VAL A 250 -9.93 -10.13 -8.46
N ILE A 251 -10.90 -11.00 -8.15
CA ILE A 251 -10.92 -11.75 -6.90
C ILE A 251 -10.28 -13.10 -7.15
N GLY A 252 -9.15 -13.35 -6.52
CA GLY A 252 -8.34 -14.56 -6.72
C GLY A 252 -7.01 -14.49 -5.98
N ASP A 253 -6.43 -15.65 -5.71
CA ASP A 253 -5.07 -15.72 -5.16
C ASP A 253 -4.06 -15.44 -6.28
N VAL A 254 -3.14 -14.52 -6.05
CA VAL A 254 -2.13 -14.10 -7.04
C VAL A 254 -1.13 -15.22 -7.39
N THR A 255 -1.08 -16.28 -6.58
CA THR A 255 -0.26 -17.47 -6.83
C THR A 255 -0.93 -18.46 -7.78
N GLN A 256 -2.24 -18.32 -8.03
CA GLN A 256 -2.98 -19.17 -8.95
C GLN A 256 -2.74 -18.74 -10.40
N GLU A 257 -2.59 -19.74 -11.26
CA GLU A 257 -2.43 -19.56 -12.70
C GLU A 257 -3.62 -18.77 -13.30
N GLY A 258 -3.33 -17.86 -14.23
CA GLY A 258 -4.34 -17.07 -14.92
C GLY A 258 -4.82 -15.82 -14.15
N VAL A 259 -4.52 -15.68 -12.85
CA VAL A 259 -5.02 -14.53 -12.06
C VAL A 259 -4.33 -13.22 -12.45
N LEU A 260 -3.02 -13.23 -12.66
CA LEU A 260 -2.29 -12.03 -13.10
C LEU A 260 -2.59 -11.68 -14.57
N GLU A 261 -2.83 -12.69 -15.41
CA GLU A 261 -3.21 -12.56 -16.80
C GLU A 261 -4.63 -11.99 -16.92
N ALA A 262 -5.55 -12.43 -16.05
CA ALA A 262 -6.87 -11.82 -15.91
C ALA A 262 -6.80 -10.35 -15.46
N ALA A 263 -5.74 -9.97 -14.72
CA ALA A 263 -5.44 -8.58 -14.37
C ALA A 263 -4.74 -7.79 -15.50
N GLY A 264 -4.38 -8.46 -16.60
CA GLY A 264 -3.71 -7.86 -17.76
C GLY A 264 -2.25 -7.50 -17.51
N ILE A 265 -1.53 -8.29 -16.70
CA ILE A 265 -0.16 -7.99 -16.27
C ILE A 265 0.82 -7.76 -17.42
N GLU A 266 0.69 -8.49 -18.54
CA GLU A 266 1.57 -8.38 -19.71
C GLU A 266 1.58 -6.98 -20.34
N ARG A 267 0.47 -6.24 -20.21
CA ARG A 267 0.29 -4.89 -20.76
C ARG A 267 0.33 -3.81 -19.69
N ALA A 268 0.62 -4.18 -18.45
CA ALA A 268 0.68 -3.26 -17.34
C ALA A 268 1.95 -2.39 -17.39
N GLU A 269 1.85 -1.15 -16.95
CA GLU A 269 2.98 -0.23 -16.86
C GLU A 269 3.80 -0.46 -15.58
N ALA A 270 3.14 -0.98 -14.53
CA ALA A 270 3.75 -1.32 -13.26
C ALA A 270 2.91 -2.33 -12.46
N LEU A 271 3.58 -3.05 -11.56
CA LEU A 271 2.98 -3.91 -10.55
C LEU A 271 3.32 -3.40 -9.14
N LEU A 272 2.30 -3.30 -8.30
CA LEU A 272 2.42 -2.97 -6.88
C LEU A 272 1.98 -4.18 -6.04
N ALA A 273 2.94 -4.90 -5.45
CA ALA A 273 2.68 -6.06 -4.62
C ALA A 273 2.58 -5.67 -3.14
N LEU A 274 1.36 -5.47 -2.63
CA LEU A 274 1.09 -4.89 -1.31
C LEU A 274 0.30 -5.81 -0.37
N THR A 275 0.31 -7.13 -0.62
CA THR A 275 -0.32 -8.10 0.27
C THR A 275 0.36 -8.12 1.64
N SER A 276 -0.24 -8.81 2.62
CA SER A 276 0.35 -9.00 3.95
C SER A 276 1.44 -10.07 4.01
N LYS A 277 1.64 -10.85 2.94
CA LYS A 277 2.58 -11.97 2.89
C LYS A 277 3.75 -11.63 1.98
N ASP A 278 4.95 -11.59 2.56
CA ASP A 278 6.18 -11.24 1.84
C ASP A 278 6.52 -12.24 0.73
N THR A 279 6.29 -13.54 0.99
CA THR A 279 6.47 -14.62 0.00
C THR A 279 5.55 -14.46 -1.20
N THR A 280 4.26 -14.26 -0.96
CA THR A 280 3.26 -14.02 -2.01
C THR A 280 3.59 -12.78 -2.85
N ASN A 281 4.09 -11.70 -2.22
CA ASN A 281 4.51 -10.51 -2.96
C ASN A 281 5.71 -10.78 -3.86
N LEU A 282 6.70 -11.55 -3.39
CA LEU A 282 7.88 -11.90 -4.17
C LEU A 282 7.54 -12.87 -5.32
N GLU A 283 6.78 -13.93 -5.03
CA GLU A 283 6.31 -14.91 -6.03
C GLU A 283 5.55 -14.23 -7.17
N ALA A 284 4.58 -13.36 -6.83
CA ALA A 284 3.81 -12.64 -7.84
C ALA A 284 4.68 -11.70 -8.68
N VAL A 285 5.71 -11.07 -8.09
CA VAL A 285 6.65 -10.21 -8.82
C VAL A 285 7.56 -11.00 -9.75
N LEU A 286 8.07 -12.16 -9.31
CA LEU A 286 8.90 -13.04 -10.14
C LEU A 286 8.09 -13.60 -11.31
N TYR A 287 6.86 -14.06 -11.06
CA TYR A 287 5.97 -14.56 -12.09
C TYR A 287 5.54 -13.45 -13.06
N ALA A 288 5.20 -12.26 -12.56
CA ALA A 288 4.90 -11.13 -13.44
C ALA A 288 6.08 -10.75 -14.34
N ARG A 289 7.32 -10.89 -13.87
CA ARG A 289 8.53 -10.64 -14.67
C ARG A 289 8.84 -11.75 -15.67
N SER A 290 8.47 -13.00 -15.39
CA SER A 290 8.57 -14.05 -16.41
C SER A 290 7.62 -13.81 -17.58
N LEU A 291 6.46 -13.19 -17.32
CA LEU A 291 5.49 -12.78 -18.35
C LEU A 291 5.89 -11.46 -19.04
N ALA A 292 6.39 -10.49 -18.27
CA ALA A 292 6.78 -9.17 -18.75
C ALA A 292 8.14 -8.74 -18.16
N PRO A 293 9.27 -9.07 -18.82
CA PRO A 293 10.61 -8.82 -18.28
C PRO A 293 10.95 -7.36 -17.99
N GLY A 294 10.34 -6.44 -18.74
CA GLY A 294 10.49 -4.98 -18.61
C GLY A 294 9.59 -4.34 -17.53
N LEU A 295 8.72 -5.11 -16.88
CA LEU A 295 7.72 -4.59 -15.96
C LEU A 295 8.37 -3.91 -14.75
N ARG A 296 7.94 -2.67 -14.47
CA ARG A 296 8.34 -1.97 -13.26
C ARG A 296 7.58 -2.54 -12.08
N VAL A 297 8.28 -2.87 -11.00
CA VAL A 297 7.68 -3.49 -9.84
C VAL A 297 8.02 -2.71 -8.57
N ALA A 298 7.03 -2.53 -7.70
CA ALA A 298 7.27 -2.15 -6.32
C ALA A 298 6.60 -3.16 -5.39
N LEU A 299 7.37 -3.67 -4.42
CA LEU A 299 6.91 -4.68 -3.50
C LEU A 299 7.06 -4.22 -2.05
N ARG A 300 6.04 -4.57 -1.27
CA ARG A 300 6.02 -4.42 0.17
C ARG A 300 6.65 -5.66 0.80
N LEU A 301 7.60 -5.42 1.68
CA LEU A 301 8.18 -6.44 2.56
C LEU A 301 8.13 -5.94 4.00
N TYR A 302 8.13 -6.83 4.98
CA TYR A 302 8.13 -6.44 6.39
C TYR A 302 9.56 -6.24 6.89
N ASP A 303 10.43 -7.21 6.63
CA ASP A 303 11.82 -7.22 7.07
C ASP A 303 12.73 -6.36 6.19
N ASP A 304 13.60 -5.56 6.81
CA ASP A 304 14.46 -4.61 6.09
C ASP A 304 15.64 -5.30 5.40
N GLU A 305 16.23 -6.30 6.05
CA GLU A 305 17.35 -7.05 5.50
C GLU A 305 16.91 -7.88 4.29
N PHE A 306 15.80 -8.60 4.43
CA PHE A 306 15.16 -9.33 3.34
C PHE A 306 14.76 -8.39 2.20
N ALA A 307 14.19 -7.22 2.52
CA ALA A 307 13.89 -6.20 1.52
C ALA A 307 15.13 -5.71 0.77
N THR A 308 16.29 -5.67 1.43
CA THR A 308 17.58 -5.31 0.81
C THR A 308 18.08 -6.41 -0.10
N ALA A 309 18.09 -7.66 0.39
CA ALA A 309 18.52 -8.81 -0.38
C ALA A 309 17.71 -8.94 -1.68
N VAL A 310 16.37 -8.90 -1.58
CA VAL A 310 15.48 -8.98 -2.74
C VAL A 310 15.76 -7.84 -3.73
N TYR A 311 15.92 -6.61 -3.25
CA TYR A 311 16.22 -5.48 -4.14
C TYR A 311 17.52 -5.68 -4.92
N ARG A 312 18.59 -6.12 -4.25
CA ARG A 312 19.91 -6.34 -4.88
C ARG A 312 19.83 -7.44 -5.92
N THR A 313 19.28 -8.59 -5.55
CA THR A 313 19.16 -9.75 -6.45
C THR A 313 18.30 -9.42 -7.66
N MET A 314 17.16 -8.76 -7.46
CA MET A 314 16.26 -8.39 -8.56
C MET A 314 16.88 -7.36 -9.51
N ARG A 315 17.64 -6.41 -8.97
CA ARG A 315 18.35 -5.41 -9.79
C ARG A 315 19.47 -6.03 -10.60
N ALA A 316 20.19 -7.01 -10.04
CA ALA A 316 21.23 -7.75 -10.74
C ALA A 316 20.64 -8.66 -11.84
N ALA A 317 19.54 -9.37 -11.54
CA ALA A 317 18.88 -10.26 -12.49
C ALA A 317 18.16 -9.50 -13.62
N TYR A 318 17.62 -8.31 -13.34
CA TYR A 318 16.84 -7.53 -14.30
C TYR A 318 17.25 -6.04 -14.32
N PRO A 319 18.44 -5.71 -14.83
CA PRO A 319 19.00 -4.36 -14.75
C PRO A 319 18.18 -3.31 -15.53
N ALA A 320 17.53 -3.70 -16.62
CA ALA A 320 16.73 -2.81 -17.47
C ALA A 320 15.32 -2.51 -16.90
N ALA A 321 14.88 -3.20 -15.85
CA ALA A 321 13.52 -3.12 -15.34
C ALA A 321 13.49 -2.62 -13.90
N GLY A 322 12.82 -1.49 -13.67
CA GLY A 322 12.78 -0.84 -12.37
C GLY A 322 12.21 -1.72 -11.25
N THR A 323 12.99 -1.98 -10.21
CA THR A 323 12.53 -2.65 -8.98
C THR A 323 12.61 -1.69 -7.80
N ARG A 324 11.57 -1.64 -6.97
CA ARG A 324 11.58 -0.94 -5.68
C ARG A 324 11.06 -1.85 -4.58
N SER A 325 11.93 -2.23 -3.64
CA SER A 325 11.52 -2.91 -2.42
C SER A 325 11.34 -1.90 -1.29
N ARG A 326 10.27 -2.04 -0.49
CA ARG A 326 9.99 -1.15 0.65
C ARG A 326 9.66 -1.97 1.90
N SER A 327 10.49 -1.82 2.93
CA SER A 327 10.18 -2.32 4.28
C SER A 327 9.15 -1.43 4.96
N VAL A 328 8.06 -2.01 5.44
CA VAL A 328 7.05 -1.28 6.23
C VAL A 328 7.68 -0.76 7.53
N SER A 329 8.46 -1.60 8.20
CA SER A 329 9.10 -1.28 9.48
C SER A 329 10.08 -0.13 9.33
N ALA A 330 10.92 -0.16 8.27
CA ALA A 330 11.86 0.92 8.00
C ALA A 330 11.16 2.25 7.63
N LEU A 331 10.03 2.18 6.90
CA LEU A 331 9.24 3.37 6.56
C LEU A 331 8.49 3.96 7.78
N ALA A 332 8.12 3.12 8.75
CA ALA A 332 7.39 3.53 9.95
C ALA A 332 8.32 4.00 11.08
N ALA A 333 9.53 3.44 11.18
CA ALA A 333 10.50 3.74 12.22
C ALA A 333 10.74 5.25 12.45
N PRO A 334 10.86 6.12 11.43
CA PRO A 334 11.04 7.55 11.63
C PRO A 334 9.87 8.21 12.36
N ALA A 335 8.63 7.84 12.01
CA ALA A 335 7.44 8.38 12.64
C ALA A 335 7.29 7.87 14.07
N PHE A 336 7.65 6.61 14.33
CA PHE A 336 7.66 6.04 15.66
C PHE A 336 8.73 6.67 16.56
N ALA A 337 9.95 6.86 16.04
CA ALA A 337 11.03 7.54 16.75
C ALA A 337 10.66 8.99 17.08
N ALA A 338 10.06 9.72 16.13
CA ALA A 338 9.57 11.08 16.37
C ALA A 338 8.49 11.10 17.47
N ALA A 339 7.54 10.15 17.46
CA ALA A 339 6.51 10.05 18.49
C ALA A 339 7.06 9.70 19.88
N MET A 340 8.08 8.84 19.97
CA MET A 340 8.69 8.41 21.24
C MET A 340 9.60 9.47 21.86
N LEU A 341 10.26 10.29 21.05
CA LEU A 341 11.24 11.29 21.53
C LEU A 341 10.62 12.66 21.85
N GLY A 342 9.28 12.74 21.83
CA GLY A 342 8.51 13.89 22.30
C GLY A 342 8.78 15.18 21.52
N ARG A 343 8.65 16.34 22.19
CA ARG A 343 8.75 17.68 21.60
C ARG A 343 10.12 18.06 21.01
N GLN A 344 11.12 17.17 21.09
CA GLN A 344 12.47 17.45 20.59
C GLN A 344 12.66 17.08 19.13
N ILE A 345 11.85 16.17 18.55
CA ILE A 345 11.96 15.78 17.13
C ILE A 345 10.78 16.31 16.35
N VAL A 346 11.07 17.25 15.43
CA VAL A 346 10.09 17.91 14.59
C VAL A 346 9.72 17.07 13.37
N GLY A 347 10.65 16.24 12.90
CA GLY A 347 10.41 15.38 11.77
C GLY A 347 11.53 14.40 11.52
N ALA A 348 11.32 13.53 10.55
CA ALA A 348 12.34 12.62 10.09
C ALA A 348 12.26 12.47 8.58
N ILE A 349 13.42 12.59 7.94
CA ILE A 349 13.63 12.60 6.50
C ILE A 349 14.26 11.27 6.13
N PRO A 350 13.51 10.35 5.48
CA PRO A 350 14.10 9.14 4.94
C PRO A 350 14.97 9.48 3.73
N VAL A 351 16.22 9.06 3.74
CA VAL A 351 17.16 9.17 2.61
C VAL A 351 17.55 7.75 2.20
N GLU A 352 17.02 7.31 1.07
CA GLU A 352 17.02 5.91 0.61
C GLU A 352 16.59 4.91 1.70
N ARG A 353 17.56 4.30 2.41
CA ARG A 353 17.35 3.33 3.51
C ARG A 353 17.83 3.84 4.87
N ARG A 354 18.33 5.08 4.95
CA ARG A 354 18.74 5.71 6.21
C ARG A 354 17.74 6.79 6.61
N VAL A 355 17.80 7.20 7.87
CA VAL A 355 16.88 8.19 8.43
C VAL A 355 17.69 9.34 9.03
N LEU A 356 17.44 10.54 8.53
CA LEU A 356 17.83 11.79 9.17
C LEU A 356 16.71 12.26 10.07
N LEU A 357 17.05 12.63 11.29
CA LEU A 357 16.11 13.20 12.25
C LEU A 357 16.28 14.73 12.21
N VAL A 358 15.19 15.45 12.23
CA VAL A 358 15.17 16.91 12.39
C VAL A 358 14.66 17.19 13.79
N ALA A 359 15.50 17.77 14.63
CA ALA A 359 15.21 18.02 16.03
C ALA A 359 15.33 19.51 16.38
N THR A 360 14.44 20.01 17.25
CA THR A 360 14.56 21.33 17.85
C THR A 360 15.09 21.16 19.26
N LEU A 361 16.29 21.67 19.51
CA LEU A 361 16.97 21.59 20.79
C LEU A 361 17.10 23.01 21.38
N GLY A 362 16.71 23.17 22.65
CA GLY A 362 17.09 24.37 23.40
C GLY A 362 18.59 24.38 23.63
N VAL A 363 19.23 25.52 23.37
CA VAL A 363 20.68 25.68 23.52
C VAL A 363 21.08 25.72 25.01
N GLU A 364 20.21 26.23 25.87
CA GLU A 364 20.47 26.36 27.31
C GLU A 364 20.73 25.00 28.00
N GLY A 365 21.85 24.92 28.71
CA GLY A 365 22.24 23.73 29.46
C GLY A 365 22.71 22.57 28.58
N GLN A 366 22.99 22.83 27.30
CA GLN A 366 23.59 21.87 26.36
C GLN A 366 25.06 22.22 26.11
N PRO A 367 26.04 21.50 26.71
CA PRO A 367 27.46 21.83 26.59
C PRO A 367 28.01 21.80 25.16
N ARG A 368 27.30 21.10 24.26
CA ARG A 368 27.65 20.97 22.85
C ARG A 368 27.02 22.03 21.96
N LEU A 369 26.11 22.84 22.48
CA LEU A 369 25.45 23.91 21.72
C LEU A 369 25.76 25.28 22.34
N GLU A 370 25.70 25.40 23.67
CA GLU A 370 25.84 26.68 24.37
C GLU A 370 27.25 27.27 24.19
N GLY A 371 27.31 28.49 23.64
CA GLY A 371 28.56 29.22 23.42
C GLY A 371 29.40 28.69 22.26
N ARG A 372 28.89 27.71 21.49
CA ARG A 372 29.56 27.14 20.31
C ARG A 372 29.10 27.85 19.04
N THR A 373 29.99 27.93 18.05
CA THR A 373 29.61 28.40 16.71
C THR A 373 28.89 27.31 15.93
N VAL A 374 28.07 27.68 14.93
CA VAL A 374 27.41 26.72 14.02
C VAL A 374 28.40 25.78 13.35
N GLY A 375 29.57 26.30 12.94
CA GLY A 375 30.66 25.53 12.36
C GLY A 375 31.29 24.52 13.35
N GLU A 376 31.44 24.88 14.62
CA GLU A 376 31.94 23.96 15.67
C GLU A 376 30.95 22.83 15.99
N VAL A 377 29.65 23.10 15.84
CA VAL A 377 28.58 22.11 16.04
C VAL A 377 28.46 21.16 14.84
N PHE A 378 28.82 21.62 13.64
CA PHE A 378 28.77 20.78 12.46
C PHE A 378 29.74 19.59 12.57
N ARG A 379 29.22 18.39 12.36
CA ARG A 379 30.02 17.17 12.24
C ARG A 379 29.50 16.31 11.10
N ALA A 380 30.37 16.08 10.12
CA ALA A 380 30.07 15.24 8.97
C ALA A 380 29.51 13.88 9.42
N GLY A 381 28.42 13.43 8.78
CA GLY A 381 27.77 12.17 9.13
C GLY A 381 26.98 12.15 10.45
N MET A 382 27.00 13.23 11.25
CA MET A 382 26.41 13.23 12.60
C MET A 382 25.38 14.33 12.80
N CYS A 383 25.74 15.60 12.60
CA CYS A 383 24.85 16.73 12.91
C CYS A 383 25.18 17.98 12.07
N ARG A 384 24.12 18.70 11.69
CA ARG A 384 24.18 20.01 11.03
C ARG A 384 23.07 20.90 11.56
N VAL A 385 23.38 22.14 11.91
CA VAL A 385 22.37 23.15 12.25
C VAL A 385 21.72 23.62 10.95
N VAL A 386 20.39 23.63 10.91
CA VAL A 386 19.60 23.98 9.72
C VAL A 386 18.89 25.31 9.91
N ALA A 387 18.48 25.63 11.13
CA ALA A 387 17.90 26.92 11.48
C ALA A 387 18.12 27.24 12.96
N VAL A 388 18.03 28.51 13.32
CA VAL A 388 18.06 28.97 14.71
C VAL A 388 16.87 29.89 14.97
N GLU A 389 16.06 29.56 15.98
CA GLU A 389 15.04 30.43 16.54
C GLU A 389 15.67 31.22 17.69
N ARG A 390 15.68 32.54 17.58
CA ARG A 390 16.19 33.40 18.64
C ARG A 390 15.12 33.63 19.71
N SER A 391 15.55 33.66 20.96
CA SER A 391 14.67 33.96 22.11
C SER A 391 14.23 35.44 22.16
N ASP A 392 14.98 36.33 21.50
CA ASP A 392 14.80 37.79 21.56
C ASP A 392 13.60 38.32 20.75
N GLY A 393 12.85 37.44 20.07
CA GLY A 393 11.58 37.79 19.41
C GLY A 393 11.69 38.80 18.27
N ARG A 394 12.91 39.14 17.82
CA ARG A 394 13.13 40.13 16.75
C ARG A 394 12.73 39.63 15.37
N GLU A 395 12.65 38.31 15.17
CA GLU A 395 12.14 37.69 13.96
C GLU A 395 11.20 36.53 14.34
N PRO A 396 9.90 36.57 13.96
CA PRO A 396 8.95 35.48 14.25
C PRO A 396 9.19 34.21 13.41
N ALA A 397 10.04 34.28 12.39
CA ALA A 397 10.50 33.16 11.58
C ALA A 397 11.97 32.90 11.92
N GLY A 398 12.32 31.68 12.34
CA GLY A 398 13.72 31.34 12.66
C GLY A 398 14.66 31.58 11.47
N VAL A 399 15.91 31.95 11.75
CA VAL A 399 16.95 32.20 10.73
C VAL A 399 17.31 30.88 10.05
N PRO A 400 16.98 30.67 8.76
CA PRO A 400 17.37 29.47 8.04
C PRO A 400 18.84 29.55 7.63
N ALA A 401 19.56 28.43 7.68
CA ALA A 401 20.97 28.30 7.32
C ALA A 401 21.87 29.40 7.92
N PRO A 402 21.99 29.48 9.26
CA PRO A 402 22.86 30.46 9.91
C PRO A 402 24.32 30.26 9.48
N PRO A 403 25.11 31.35 9.36
CA PRO A 403 26.51 31.26 8.96
C PRO A 403 27.34 30.52 10.02
N ASP A 404 28.45 29.89 9.58
CA ASP A 404 29.27 29.01 10.42
C ASP A 404 29.90 29.72 11.63
N ASP A 405 30.07 31.04 11.58
CA ASP A 405 30.59 31.88 12.66
C ASP A 405 29.52 32.29 13.69
N TYR A 406 28.24 31.98 13.43
CA TYR A 406 27.15 32.31 14.34
C TYR A 406 27.27 31.56 15.67
N VAL A 407 27.39 32.29 16.78
CA VAL A 407 27.47 31.74 18.14
C VAL A 407 26.07 31.48 18.71
N LEU A 408 25.79 30.23 19.07
CA LEU A 408 24.55 29.81 19.70
C LEU A 408 24.48 30.30 21.16
N ARG A 409 23.45 31.07 21.50
CA ARG A 409 23.32 31.70 22.82
C ARG A 409 22.36 30.91 23.73
N ALA A 410 22.58 31.02 25.04
CA ALA A 410 21.61 30.54 26.03
C ALA A 410 20.25 31.21 25.79
N GLY A 411 19.21 30.41 25.58
CA GLY A 411 17.86 30.86 25.20
C GLY A 411 17.48 30.64 23.74
N ASP A 412 18.45 30.45 22.83
CA ASP A 412 18.17 30.09 21.45
C ASP A 412 17.60 28.65 21.35
N ARG A 413 16.84 28.37 20.29
CA ARG A 413 16.50 27.01 19.88
C ARG A 413 17.14 26.68 18.54
N ALA A 414 18.00 25.68 18.52
CA ALA A 414 18.64 25.19 17.31
C ALA A 414 17.80 24.08 16.68
N VAL A 415 17.42 24.26 15.42
CA VAL A 415 16.87 23.20 14.57
C VAL A 415 18.05 22.48 13.92
N VAL A 416 18.24 21.21 14.28
CA VAL A 416 19.38 20.39 13.83
C VAL A 416 18.91 19.19 13.01
N ALA A 417 19.56 18.95 11.87
CA ALA A 417 19.47 17.69 11.14
C ALA A 417 20.56 16.76 11.66
N VAL A 418 20.18 15.58 12.16
CA VAL A 418 21.06 14.68 12.89
C VAL A 418 20.82 13.22 12.53
N THR A 419 21.86 12.40 12.57
CA THR A 419 21.70 10.94 12.53
C THR A 419 21.36 10.40 13.93
N ARG A 420 20.93 9.13 14.04
CA ARG A 420 20.67 8.49 15.35
C ARG A 420 21.87 8.60 16.30
N ARG A 421 23.09 8.41 15.77
CA ARG A 421 24.34 8.55 16.53
C ARG A 421 24.59 9.99 16.95
N GLY A 422 24.40 10.96 16.04
CA GLY A 422 24.53 12.38 16.34
C GLY A 422 23.54 12.87 17.39
N LEU A 423 22.29 12.40 17.36
CA LEU A 423 21.30 12.75 18.37
C LEU A 423 21.67 12.21 19.76
N ALA A 424 22.11 10.95 19.84
CA ALA A 424 22.55 10.35 21.09
C ALA A 424 23.77 11.09 21.67
N ASP A 425 24.66 11.59 20.81
CA ASP A 425 25.80 12.41 21.19
C ASP A 425 25.34 13.79 21.72
N LEU A 426 24.42 14.47 21.03
CA LEU A 426 23.93 15.79 21.43
C LEU A 426 23.07 15.79 22.69
N VAL A 427 22.27 14.74 22.91
CA VAL A 427 21.34 14.62 24.06
C VAL A 427 21.95 13.82 25.22
N GLY A 428 23.09 13.16 24.99
CA GLY A 428 23.76 12.26 25.91
C GLY A 428 24.30 12.95 27.17
N ARG A 429 23.43 13.10 28.17
CA ARG A 429 23.66 13.11 29.65
C ARG A 429 22.42 13.52 30.47
N ARG A 430 21.22 13.65 29.88
CA ARG A 430 19.96 13.89 30.64
C ARG A 430 19.12 12.63 30.93
N ALA A 431 19.37 11.51 30.25
CA ALA A 431 18.59 10.28 30.43
C ALA A 431 18.84 9.53 31.76
N SER A 432 19.70 10.04 32.64
CA SER A 432 19.98 9.48 33.97
C SER A 432 19.33 10.26 35.12
N ARG A 433 18.46 11.24 34.83
CA ARG A 433 17.63 11.94 35.83
C ARG A 433 16.23 12.21 35.28
N LEU A 434 15.50 11.14 34.98
CA LEU A 434 14.04 11.03 34.90
C LEU A 434 13.76 9.55 35.13
#